data_AF-A0A349D0M4-F1
#
_entry.id   AF-A0A349D0M4-F1
#
_cell.length_a   1.000
_cell.length_b   1.000
_cell.length_c   1.000
_cell.angle_alpha   90.00
_cell.angle_beta   90.00
_cell.angle_gamma   90.00
#
_symmetry.space_group_name_H-M   'P 1'
#
loop_
_entity.id
_entity.type
_entity.pdbx_description
1 polymer ?
#
loop_
_entity_poly.entity_id
_entity_poly.type
_entity_poly.pdbx_seq_one_letter_code
_entity_poly.pdbx_strand_id
1 'polypeptide(L)'
;MRTSPFIFLFLLAIVSTASAATVNCEEERTKKGQNAYETCTLNANKEKDNETLRDYRDMLDRERTNIRDEYRRRRENMEDARYEEDRDLQYREEDQDHHIQQLRNSKSAEDTIRLEQARLQVIRDERGATRAYFDRSIDVINAEETLKLKKLDRDYAEQEMQLRSNGRSTGSSYKNYNDYRYTYPSNYQRGWSW
;
A
#
# COMPACT_ATOMS: atom_id res chain seq x y z
N MET A 1 -0.04 -73.81 -18.40
CA MET A 1 -0.80 -74.03 -19.65
C MET A 1 -2.26 -73.67 -19.41
N ARG A 2 -2.86 -72.92 -20.36
CA ARG A 2 -4.28 -72.47 -20.46
C ARG A 2 -4.70 -71.37 -19.46
N THR A 3 -5.38 -70.27 -19.80
CA THR A 3 -5.72 -69.50 -21.03
C THR A 3 -6.36 -68.19 -20.50
N SER A 4 -6.00 -67.03 -21.08
CA SER A 4 -6.52 -65.65 -20.89
C SER A 4 -8.05 -65.47 -21.08
N PRO A 5 -8.65 -64.24 -21.04
CA PRO A 5 -8.37 -62.98 -20.31
C PRO A 5 -9.66 -62.28 -19.78
N PHE A 6 -9.60 -61.36 -18.79
CA PHE A 6 -10.69 -60.38 -18.56
C PHE A 6 -10.18 -59.05 -17.97
N ILE A 7 -10.14 -58.03 -18.83
CA ILE A 7 -10.68 -56.66 -18.66
C ILE A 7 -10.70 -56.08 -17.23
N PHE A 8 -9.92 -55.02 -16.98
CA PHE A 8 -10.32 -53.84 -16.17
C PHE A 8 -9.32 -52.69 -16.49
N LEU A 9 -9.55 -51.93 -17.56
CA LEU A 9 -10.20 -50.61 -17.54
C LEU A 9 -9.60 -49.62 -16.52
N PHE A 10 -8.59 -48.89 -17.00
CA PHE A 10 -8.47 -47.43 -16.95
C PHE A 10 -9.46 -46.71 -15.99
N LEU A 11 -8.97 -46.30 -14.82
CA LEU A 11 -9.60 -45.27 -13.99
C LEU A 11 -8.66 -44.07 -13.96
N LEU A 12 -8.76 -43.28 -15.03
CA LEU A 12 -8.06 -42.01 -15.23
C LEU A 12 -9.12 -41.03 -15.68
N ALA A 13 -9.83 -40.40 -14.72
CA ALA A 13 -10.53 -39.13 -14.88
C ALA A 13 -11.47 -38.88 -13.68
N ILE A 14 -10.96 -38.21 -12.64
CA ILE A 14 -11.77 -37.23 -11.90
C ILE A 14 -10.86 -36.02 -11.68
N VAL A 15 -10.49 -35.37 -12.78
CA VAL A 15 -10.20 -33.94 -12.73
C VAL A 15 -11.56 -33.28 -12.76
N SER A 16 -12.05 -32.93 -11.57
CA SER A 16 -13.24 -32.12 -11.38
C SER A 16 -12.98 -30.73 -11.97
N THR A 17 -13.13 -30.59 -13.29
CA THR A 17 -13.27 -29.28 -13.91
C THR A 17 -14.60 -28.73 -13.42
N ALA A 18 -14.52 -27.80 -12.48
CA ALA A 18 -15.61 -26.88 -12.19
C ALA A 18 -15.86 -26.08 -13.48
N SER A 19 -16.70 -26.62 -14.38
CA SER A 19 -17.21 -25.87 -15.51
C SER A 19 -18.19 -24.85 -14.96
N ALA A 20 -17.80 -23.57 -15.03
CA ALA A 20 -18.74 -22.47 -14.98
C ALA A 20 -19.93 -22.82 -15.89
N ALA A 21 -21.12 -22.96 -15.31
CA ALA A 21 -22.31 -23.32 -16.05
C ALA A 21 -22.54 -22.25 -17.13
N THR A 22 -22.26 -22.58 -18.39
CA THR A 22 -22.52 -21.68 -19.51
C THR A 22 -24.03 -21.50 -19.61
N VAL A 23 -24.53 -20.32 -19.25
CA VAL A 23 -25.95 -19.99 -19.34
C VAL A 23 -26.36 -20.05 -20.80
N ASN A 24 -27.20 -21.03 -21.15
CA ASN A 24 -27.55 -21.33 -22.53
C ASN A 24 -28.73 -20.46 -23.01
N CYS A 25 -28.51 -19.15 -23.16
CA CYS A 25 -29.58 -18.20 -23.49
C CYS A 25 -30.27 -18.46 -24.84
N GLU A 26 -29.61 -19.14 -25.79
CA GLU A 26 -30.23 -19.49 -27.08
C GLU A 26 -31.40 -20.48 -26.94
N GLU A 27 -31.37 -21.31 -25.89
CA GLU A 27 -32.48 -22.19 -25.53
C GLU A 27 -33.71 -21.41 -25.03
N GLU A 28 -33.48 -20.31 -24.30
CA GLU A 28 -34.55 -19.38 -23.89
C GLU A 28 -35.18 -18.67 -25.09
N ARG A 29 -34.39 -18.36 -26.12
CA ARG A 29 -34.89 -17.80 -27.39
C ARG A 29 -35.87 -18.73 -28.08
N THR A 30 -35.50 -20.00 -28.20
CA THR A 30 -36.29 -21.02 -28.90
C THR A 30 -37.54 -21.42 -28.12
N LYS A 31 -37.49 -21.43 -26.78
CA LYS A 31 -38.62 -21.84 -25.92
C LYS A 31 -39.57 -20.71 -25.53
N LYS A 32 -39.06 -19.51 -25.29
CA LYS A 32 -39.82 -18.40 -24.68
C LYS A 32 -39.76 -17.10 -25.50
N GLY A 33 -39.09 -17.12 -26.66
CA GLY A 33 -39.03 -16.01 -27.60
C GLY A 33 -37.95 -14.97 -27.29
N GLN A 34 -37.91 -13.92 -28.12
CA GLN A 34 -36.84 -12.93 -28.14
C GLN A 34 -36.68 -12.14 -26.83
N ASN A 35 -37.78 -11.77 -26.16
CA ASN A 35 -37.70 -11.06 -24.87
C ASN A 35 -37.04 -11.89 -23.76
N ALA A 36 -37.29 -13.21 -23.73
CA ALA A 36 -36.68 -14.10 -22.74
C ALA A 36 -35.17 -14.28 -23.00
N TYR A 37 -34.77 -14.32 -24.27
CA TYR A 37 -33.37 -14.32 -24.68
C TYR A 37 -32.64 -13.04 -24.23
N GLU A 38 -33.21 -11.86 -24.49
CA GLU A 38 -32.62 -10.57 -24.10
C GLU A 38 -32.47 -10.46 -22.58
N THR A 39 -33.49 -10.88 -21.84
CA THR A 39 -33.45 -10.93 -20.37
C THR A 39 -32.37 -11.90 -19.86
N CYS A 40 -32.27 -13.09 -20.45
CA CYS A 40 -31.24 -14.08 -20.10
C CYS A 40 -29.84 -13.51 -20.34
N THR A 41 -29.62 -12.88 -21.49
CA THR A 41 -28.32 -12.32 -21.87
C THR A 41 -27.92 -11.17 -20.95
N LEU A 42 -28.87 -10.30 -20.60
CA LEU A 42 -28.65 -9.20 -19.66
C LEU A 42 -28.27 -9.71 -18.26
N ASN A 43 -28.95 -10.75 -17.78
CA ASN A 43 -28.61 -11.39 -16.50
C ASN A 43 -27.25 -12.07 -16.53
N ALA A 44 -26.91 -12.79 -17.61
CA ALA A 44 -25.61 -13.44 -17.76
C ALA A 44 -24.46 -12.43 -17.81
N ASN A 45 -24.64 -11.31 -18.53
CA ASN A 45 -23.66 -10.21 -18.55
C ASN A 45 -23.48 -9.58 -17.17
N LYS A 46 -24.59 -9.34 -16.45
CA LYS A 46 -24.54 -8.80 -15.08
C LYS A 46 -23.79 -9.73 -14.12
N GLU A 47 -23.98 -11.04 -14.22
CA GLU A 47 -23.27 -12.01 -13.40
C GLU A 47 -21.76 -11.98 -13.67
N LYS A 48 -21.36 -11.91 -14.94
CA LYS A 48 -19.97 -11.77 -15.36
C LYS A 48 -19.34 -10.46 -14.88
N ASP A 49 -20.06 -9.35 -14.96
CA ASP A 49 -19.59 -8.06 -14.46
C ASP A 49 -19.38 -8.10 -12.94
N ASN A 50 -20.28 -8.77 -12.20
CA ASN A 50 -20.14 -8.97 -10.76
C ASN A 50 -18.93 -9.84 -10.41
N GLU A 51 -18.68 -10.91 -11.16
CA GLU A 51 -17.48 -11.75 -11.00
C GLU A 51 -16.21 -10.93 -11.25
N THR A 52 -16.18 -10.16 -12.33
CA THR A 52 -15.06 -9.25 -12.65
C THR A 52 -14.81 -8.24 -11.53
N LEU A 53 -15.87 -7.65 -10.95
CA LEU A 53 -15.75 -6.72 -9.83
C LEU A 53 -15.25 -7.39 -8.55
N ARG A 54 -15.62 -8.65 -8.32
CA ARG A 54 -15.13 -9.43 -7.18
C ARG A 54 -13.63 -9.67 -7.31
N ASP A 55 -13.17 -10.16 -8.46
CA ASP A 55 -11.75 -10.41 -8.70
C ASP A 55 -10.92 -9.13 -8.60
N TYR A 56 -11.44 -8.02 -9.14
CA TYR A 56 -10.79 -6.72 -9.06
C TYR A 56 -10.72 -6.21 -7.61
N ARG A 57 -11.78 -6.40 -6.82
CA ARG A 57 -11.78 -6.07 -5.39
C ARG A 57 -10.74 -6.87 -4.63
N ASP A 58 -10.65 -8.17 -4.85
CA ASP A 58 -9.67 -9.03 -4.19
C ASP A 58 -8.23 -8.61 -4.51
N MET A 59 -7.98 -8.16 -5.75
CA MET A 59 -6.71 -7.57 -6.14
C MET A 59 -6.42 -6.26 -5.37
N LEU A 60 -7.39 -5.35 -5.27
CA LEU A 60 -7.23 -4.10 -4.53
C LEU A 60 -7.07 -4.31 -3.02
N ASP A 61 -7.68 -5.34 -2.44
CA ASP A 61 -7.53 -5.68 -1.03
C ASP A 61 -6.11 -6.18 -0.70
N ARG A 62 -5.50 -6.96 -1.62
CA ARG A 62 -4.06 -7.30 -1.53
C ARG A 62 -3.18 -6.06 -1.61
N GLU A 63 -3.46 -5.17 -2.57
CA GLU A 63 -2.69 -3.93 -2.73
C GLU A 63 -2.83 -2.99 -1.53
N ARG A 64 -4.03 -2.89 -0.95
CA ARG A 64 -4.29 -2.15 0.30
C ARG A 64 -3.45 -2.66 1.45
N THR A 65 -3.30 -3.99 1.56
CA THR A 65 -2.46 -4.61 2.58
C THR A 65 -0.99 -4.26 2.37
N ASN A 66 -0.50 -4.38 1.14
CA ASN A 66 0.87 -4.02 0.77
C ASN A 66 1.19 -2.55 1.09
N ILE A 67 0.28 -1.62 0.75
CA ILE A 67 0.42 -0.20 1.06
C ILE A 67 0.52 0.00 2.58
N ARG A 68 -0.40 -0.56 3.37
CA ARG A 68 -0.36 -0.42 4.83
C ARG A 68 0.95 -0.92 5.43
N ASP A 69 1.44 -2.05 4.94
CA ASP A 69 2.70 -2.63 5.40
C ASP A 69 3.94 -1.83 4.98
N GLU A 70 3.94 -1.24 3.78
CA GLU A 70 4.97 -0.31 3.33
C GLU A 70 5.02 0.93 4.24
N TYR A 71 3.87 1.57 4.45
CA TYR A 71 3.81 2.84 5.19
C TYR A 71 4.01 2.67 6.69
N ARG A 72 3.57 1.54 7.27
CA ARG A 72 3.92 1.17 8.65
C ARG A 72 5.44 1.10 8.83
N ARG A 73 6.14 0.35 7.98
CA ARG A 73 7.62 0.25 8.08
C ARG A 73 8.31 1.60 7.90
N ARG A 74 7.80 2.44 7.00
CA ARG A 74 8.32 3.82 6.82
C ARG A 74 8.15 4.67 8.07
N ARG A 75 7.00 4.58 8.76
CA ARG A 75 6.79 5.24 10.05
C ARG A 75 7.74 4.72 11.12
N GLU A 76 7.80 3.41 11.30
CA GLU A 76 8.66 2.76 12.30
C GLU A 76 10.12 3.20 12.13
N ASN A 77 10.65 3.17 10.90
CA ASN A 77 12.01 3.65 10.62
C ASN A 77 12.20 5.15 10.94
N MET A 78 11.18 5.97 10.72
CA MET A 78 11.24 7.40 11.01
C MET A 78 11.16 7.67 12.52
N GLU A 79 10.37 6.88 13.25
CA GLU A 79 10.26 6.93 14.71
C GLU A 79 11.56 6.44 15.38
N ASP A 80 12.19 5.39 14.86
CA ASP A 80 13.50 4.91 15.32
C ASP A 80 14.58 5.98 15.11
N ALA A 81 14.67 6.56 13.91
CA ALA A 81 15.61 7.63 13.62
C ALA A 81 15.38 8.87 14.50
N ARG A 82 14.10 9.24 14.73
CA ARG A 82 13.73 10.30 15.68
C ARG A 82 14.26 10.01 17.08
N TYR A 83 14.11 8.78 17.54
CA TYR A 83 14.52 8.38 18.87
C TYR A 83 16.04 8.42 19.05
N GLU A 84 16.78 7.92 18.06
CA GLU A 84 18.24 7.95 18.07
C GLU A 84 18.76 9.40 18.11
N GLU A 85 18.26 10.26 17.22
CA GLU A 85 18.69 11.65 17.13
C GLU A 85 18.28 12.48 18.37
N ASP A 86 17.06 12.31 18.89
CA ASP A 86 16.63 13.01 20.10
C ASP A 86 17.45 12.61 21.32
N ARG A 87 17.85 11.33 21.39
CA ARG A 87 18.68 10.80 22.46
C ARG A 87 20.11 11.36 22.38
N ASP A 88 20.70 11.43 21.18
CA ASP A 88 22.03 12.05 21.02
C ASP A 88 22.02 13.52 21.46
N LEU A 89 21.03 14.29 20.99
CA LEU A 89 20.85 15.68 21.38
C LEU A 89 20.57 15.85 22.88
N GLN A 90 19.83 14.93 23.48
CA GLN A 90 19.65 14.91 24.93
C GLN A 90 20.97 14.71 25.67
N TYR A 91 21.82 13.77 25.24
CA TYR A 91 23.12 13.56 25.88
C TYR A 91 24.03 14.77 25.74
N ARG A 92 24.06 15.41 24.56
CA ARG A 92 24.78 16.67 24.34
C ARG A 92 24.26 17.79 25.25
N GLU A 93 22.95 17.88 25.44
CA GLU A 93 22.33 18.86 26.34
C GLU A 93 22.76 18.63 27.79
N GLU A 94 22.69 17.39 28.27
CA GLU A 94 23.06 17.01 29.64
C GLU A 94 24.57 17.21 29.92
N ASP A 95 25.43 16.82 28.98
CA ASP A 95 26.88 16.99 29.10
C ASP A 95 27.26 18.48 29.16
N GLN A 96 26.67 19.30 28.28
CA GLN A 96 26.92 20.74 28.26
C GLN A 96 26.40 21.44 29.53
N ASP A 97 25.24 21.03 30.06
CA ASP A 97 24.73 21.55 31.33
C ASP A 97 25.67 21.20 32.49
N HIS A 98 26.14 19.94 32.54
CA HIS A 98 27.11 19.51 33.53
C HIS A 98 28.44 20.27 33.42
N HIS A 99 28.93 20.53 32.20
CA HIS A 99 30.11 21.36 31.97
C HIS A 99 29.93 22.78 32.53
N ILE A 100 28.78 23.42 32.30
CA ILE A 100 28.46 24.74 32.86
C ILE A 100 28.47 24.70 34.39
N GLN A 101 27.93 23.64 35.01
CA GLN A 101 27.97 23.48 36.47
C GLN A 101 29.41 23.35 36.98
N GLN A 102 30.28 22.60 36.28
CA GLN A 102 31.69 22.50 36.62
C GLN A 102 32.41 23.85 36.53
N LEU A 103 32.15 24.64 35.49
CA LEU A 103 32.71 26.00 35.35
C LEU A 103 32.27 26.93 36.47
N ARG A 104 31.01 26.85 36.90
CA ARG A 104 30.49 27.60 38.06
C ARG A 104 31.19 27.18 39.34
N ASN A 105 31.36 25.88 39.56
CA ASN A 105 32.03 25.33 40.74
C ASN A 105 33.52 25.70 40.80
N SER A 106 34.19 25.75 39.64
CA SER A 106 35.59 26.18 39.53
C SER A 106 35.77 27.70 39.57
N LYS A 107 34.69 28.47 39.70
CA LYS A 107 34.69 29.95 39.68
C LYS A 107 35.35 30.50 38.41
N SER A 108 35.04 29.88 37.28
CA SER A 108 35.46 30.34 35.96
C SER A 108 34.91 31.74 35.67
N ALA A 109 35.51 32.43 34.69
CA ALA A 109 35.07 33.76 34.29
C ALA A 109 33.61 33.76 33.81
N GLU A 110 32.87 34.80 34.17
CA GLU A 110 31.44 34.93 33.84
C GLU A 110 31.19 34.92 32.33
N ASP A 111 32.09 35.53 31.54
CA ASP A 111 31.99 35.53 30.09
C ASP A 111 32.11 34.12 29.49
N THR A 112 32.96 33.26 30.07
CA THR A 112 33.07 31.85 29.69
C THR A 112 31.78 31.10 30.01
N ILE A 113 31.24 31.29 31.22
CA ILE A 113 29.97 30.66 31.63
C ILE A 113 28.82 31.10 30.71
N ARG A 114 28.76 32.38 30.34
CA ARG A 114 27.74 32.91 29.41
C ARG A 114 27.88 32.33 28.00
N LEU A 115 29.10 32.19 27.50
CA LEU A 115 29.35 31.56 26.21
C LEU A 115 28.86 30.10 26.19
N GLU A 116 29.17 29.33 27.22
CA GLU A 116 28.72 27.94 27.31
C GLU A 116 27.19 27.84 27.47
N GLN A 117 26.54 28.76 28.18
CA GLN A 117 25.08 28.84 28.22
C GLN A 117 24.46 29.12 26.85
N ALA A 118 25.08 29.98 26.03
CA ALA A 118 24.64 30.21 24.66
C ALA A 118 24.76 28.93 23.80
N ARG A 119 25.82 28.14 23.97
CA ARG A 119 25.96 26.84 23.30
C ARG A 119 24.90 25.83 23.75
N LEU A 120 24.60 25.76 25.04
CA LEU A 120 23.50 24.94 25.55
C LEU A 120 22.16 25.32 24.92
N GLN A 121 21.89 26.63 24.75
CA GLN A 121 20.67 27.08 24.09
C GLN A 121 20.61 26.64 22.63
N VAL A 122 21.73 26.68 21.90
CA VAL A 122 21.79 26.18 20.51
C VAL A 122 21.43 24.70 20.45
N ILE A 123 21.94 23.86 21.37
CA ILE A 123 21.61 22.43 21.43
C ILE A 123 20.10 22.22 21.68
N ARG A 124 19.51 23.01 22.58
CA ARG A 124 18.06 22.95 22.86
C ARG A 124 17.22 23.34 21.66
N ASP A 125 17.62 24.40 20.95
CA ASP A 125 16.93 24.86 19.74
C ASP A 125 17.05 23.82 18.62
N GLU A 126 18.24 23.22 18.44
CA GLU A 126 18.50 22.11 17.52
C GLU A 126 17.57 20.92 17.82
N ARG A 127 17.50 20.48 19.08
CA ARG A 127 16.61 19.40 19.53
C ARG A 127 15.13 19.71 19.27
N GLY A 128 14.70 20.94 19.53
CA GLY A 128 13.34 21.39 19.21
C GLY A 128 13.02 21.32 17.71
N ALA A 129 13.94 21.80 16.87
CA ALA A 129 13.80 21.75 15.41
C ALA A 129 13.77 20.31 14.87
N THR A 130 14.64 19.44 15.39
CA THR A 130 14.71 18.02 15.05
C THR A 130 13.40 17.31 15.35
N ARG A 131 12.83 17.50 16.54
CA ARG A 131 11.50 16.94 16.88
C ARG A 131 10.42 17.38 15.89
N ALA A 132 10.36 18.68 15.61
CA ALA A 132 9.39 19.24 14.67
C ALA A 132 9.60 18.77 13.21
N TYR A 133 10.83 18.42 12.82
CA TYR A 133 11.13 17.81 11.54
C TYR A 133 10.57 16.38 11.46
N PHE A 134 10.82 15.56 12.48
CA PHE A 134 10.34 14.17 12.51
C PHE A 134 8.82 14.09 12.58
N ASP A 135 8.17 14.93 13.40
CA ASP A 135 6.70 14.98 13.49
C ASP A 135 6.09 15.29 12.11
N ARG A 136 6.61 16.32 11.41
CA ARG A 136 6.16 16.65 10.05
C ARG A 136 6.43 15.54 9.04
N SER A 137 7.55 14.84 9.17
CA SER A 137 7.89 13.73 8.27
C SER A 137 6.93 12.56 8.45
N ILE A 138 6.55 12.25 9.68
CA ILE A 138 5.53 11.22 9.99
C ILE A 138 4.15 11.63 9.45
N ASP A 139 3.77 12.91 9.60
CA ASP A 139 2.52 13.44 9.05
C ASP A 139 2.46 13.28 7.51
N VAL A 140 3.57 13.58 6.82
CA VAL A 140 3.67 13.38 5.37
C VAL A 140 3.51 11.91 4.99
N ILE A 141 4.15 10.99 5.72
CA ILE A 141 4.02 9.55 5.50
C ILE A 141 2.54 9.12 5.65
N ASN A 142 1.85 9.60 6.67
CA ASN A 142 0.43 9.31 6.90
C ASN A 142 -0.48 9.88 5.80
N ALA A 143 -0.20 11.09 5.34
CA ALA A 143 -0.94 11.72 4.25
C ALA A 143 -0.76 10.97 2.93
N GLU A 144 0.47 10.54 2.63
CA GLU A 144 0.77 9.72 1.44
C GLU A 144 0.07 8.35 1.49
N GLU A 145 0.05 7.67 2.64
CA GLU A 145 -0.69 6.41 2.81
C GLU A 145 -2.17 6.62 2.49
N THR A 146 -2.76 7.65 3.10
CA THR A 146 -4.17 7.98 2.91
C THR A 146 -4.48 8.26 1.45
N LEU A 147 -3.63 9.04 0.77
CA LEU A 147 -3.79 9.35 -0.65
C LEU A 147 -3.76 8.08 -1.51
N LYS A 148 -2.79 7.18 -1.28
CA LYS A 148 -2.70 5.92 -2.03
C LYS A 148 -3.93 5.03 -1.78
N LEU A 149 -4.39 4.92 -0.53
CA LEU A 149 -5.60 4.15 -0.21
C LEU A 149 -6.86 4.73 -0.88
N LYS A 150 -7.00 6.06 -0.88
CA LYS A 150 -8.10 6.74 -1.57
C LYS A 150 -8.05 6.58 -3.08
N LYS A 151 -6.85 6.47 -3.65
CA LYS A 151 -6.68 6.14 -5.07
C LYS A 151 -7.26 4.76 -5.38
N LEU A 152 -7.01 3.75 -4.54
CA LEU A 152 -7.62 2.43 -4.73
C LEU A 152 -9.16 2.47 -4.67
N ASP A 153 -9.72 3.24 -3.72
CA ASP A 153 -11.19 3.43 -3.64
C ASP A 153 -11.75 4.04 -4.93
N ARG A 154 -11.07 5.05 -5.46
CA ARG A 154 -11.44 5.70 -6.72
C ARG A 154 -11.34 4.75 -7.90
N ASP A 155 -10.25 3.99 -8.00
CA ASP A 155 -9.99 3.08 -9.11
C ASP A 155 -11.05 1.93 -9.11
N TYR A 156 -11.49 1.46 -7.92
CA TYR A 156 -12.66 0.57 -7.78
C TYR A 156 -13.95 1.18 -8.34
N ALA A 157 -14.28 2.40 -7.91
CA ALA A 157 -15.48 3.08 -8.37
C ALA A 157 -15.47 3.32 -9.88
N GLU A 158 -14.31 3.64 -10.46
CA GLU A 158 -14.15 3.79 -11.91
C GLU A 158 -14.39 2.48 -12.65
N GLN A 159 -13.83 1.37 -12.17
CA GLN A 159 -14.06 0.04 -12.75
C GLN A 159 -15.55 -0.35 -12.69
N GLU A 160 -16.22 -0.09 -11.58
CA GLU A 160 -17.66 -0.32 -11.42
C GLU A 160 -18.49 0.52 -12.41
N MET A 161 -18.16 1.80 -12.56
CA MET A 161 -18.82 2.68 -13.54
C MET A 161 -18.58 2.22 -14.97
N GLN A 162 -17.35 1.81 -15.32
CA GLN A 162 -17.02 1.32 -16.66
C GLN A 162 -17.81 0.07 -17.02
N LEU A 163 -17.91 -0.91 -16.12
CA LEU A 163 -18.70 -2.13 -16.37
C LEU A 163 -20.19 -1.80 -16.53
N ARG A 164 -20.74 -0.93 -15.67
CA ARG A 164 -22.14 -0.48 -15.78
C ARG A 164 -22.42 0.36 -17.03
N SER A 165 -21.43 1.11 -17.51
CA SER A 165 -21.49 1.93 -18.72
C SER A 165 -21.34 1.10 -20.00
N ASN A 166 -20.47 0.09 -19.99
CA ASN A 166 -20.27 -0.81 -21.14
C ASN A 166 -21.47 -1.72 -21.40
N GLY A 167 -22.37 -1.90 -20.41
CA GLY A 167 -23.72 -2.40 -20.63
C GLY A 167 -24.63 -1.49 -21.48
N ARG A 168 -24.17 -0.28 -21.87
CA ARG A 168 -24.87 0.69 -22.73
C ARG A 168 -24.12 1.13 -23.99
N SER A 169 -22.84 0.82 -24.17
CA SER A 169 -22.15 1.13 -25.43
C SER A 169 -20.97 0.23 -25.71
N THR A 170 -20.94 -0.27 -26.95
CA THR A 170 -19.87 -0.97 -27.65
C THR A 170 -18.45 -0.53 -27.27
N GLY A 171 -17.62 -1.49 -26.83
CA GLY A 171 -16.18 -1.57 -27.05
C GLY A 171 -15.31 -0.46 -26.44
N SER A 172 -14.59 -0.77 -25.35
CA SER A 172 -13.33 -0.10 -25.09
C SER A 172 -12.34 -0.97 -24.32
N SER A 173 -11.08 -0.79 -24.70
CA SER A 173 -9.90 -1.61 -24.48
C SER A 173 -9.58 -1.90 -23.00
N TYR A 174 -9.35 -3.17 -22.68
CA TYR A 174 -8.62 -3.57 -21.47
C TYR A 174 -7.23 -2.94 -21.50
N LYS A 175 -7.03 -1.84 -20.75
CA LYS A 175 -5.70 -1.31 -20.50
C LYS A 175 -5.00 -2.24 -19.52
N ASN A 176 -3.89 -2.81 -19.99
CA ASN A 176 -3.01 -3.72 -19.29
C ASN A 176 -2.46 -3.02 -18.03
N TYR A 177 -2.84 -3.47 -16.83
CA TYR A 177 -2.43 -2.89 -15.55
C TYR A 177 -0.93 -3.07 -15.22
N ASN A 178 -0.18 -3.78 -16.07
CA ASN A 178 1.27 -4.01 -15.90
C ASN A 178 2.15 -2.80 -16.19
N ASP A 179 1.60 -1.66 -16.65
CA ASP A 179 2.39 -0.48 -17.04
C ASP A 179 2.57 0.56 -15.91
N TYR A 180 2.04 0.31 -14.71
CA TYR A 180 2.26 1.19 -13.54
C TYR A 180 3.40 0.71 -12.64
N ARG A 181 4.46 0.12 -13.20
CA ARG A 181 5.77 0.13 -12.54
C ARG A 181 6.29 1.57 -12.56
N TYR A 182 5.84 2.38 -11.60
CA TYR A 182 6.59 3.57 -11.21
C TYR A 182 7.92 3.07 -10.62
N THR A 183 8.95 3.03 -11.47
CA THR A 183 10.33 3.09 -11.02
C THR A 183 10.51 4.43 -10.32
N TYR A 184 10.42 4.43 -9.00
CA TYR A 184 11.03 5.51 -8.23
C TYR A 184 12.52 5.52 -8.57
N PRO A 185 13.09 6.62 -9.07
CA PRO A 185 14.54 6.73 -9.13
C PRO A 185 15.05 6.69 -7.70
N SER A 186 15.75 5.60 -7.35
CA SER A 186 16.51 5.47 -6.11
C SER A 186 17.73 6.40 -6.15
N ASN A 187 17.49 7.71 -6.09
CA ASN A 187 18.54 8.72 -5.98
C ASN A 187 18.36 9.49 -4.67
N TYR A 188 18.55 8.79 -3.55
CA TYR A 188 18.96 9.41 -2.29
C TYR A 188 20.24 8.72 -1.79
N GLN A 189 21.27 8.73 -2.62
CA GLN A 189 22.64 8.90 -2.13
C GLN A 189 22.91 10.41 -2.08
N ARG A 190 22.58 11.05 -0.96
CA ARG A 190 23.34 12.21 -0.52
C ARG A 190 23.96 11.83 0.82
N GLY A 191 25.23 11.45 0.77
CA GLY A 191 26.08 11.57 1.93
C GLY A 191 26.07 13.04 2.35
N TRP A 192 25.70 13.26 3.60
CA TRP A 192 26.02 14.50 4.29
C TRP A 192 27.15 14.15 5.23
N SER A 193 28.37 14.30 4.72
CA SER A 193 29.55 14.53 5.55
C SER A 193 29.53 16.00 5.96
N TRP A 194 29.44 16.24 7.26
CA TRP A 194 30.02 17.41 7.93
C TRP A 194 30.77 16.91 9.16
#